data_AF-A0A8H3C1D0-F1
#
_entry.id   AF-A0A8H3C1D0-F1
#
_cell.length_a   1.000
_cell.length_b   1.000
_cell.length_c   1.000
_cell.angle_alpha   90.00
_cell.angle_beta   90.00
_cell.angle_gamma   90.00
#
_symmetry.space_group_name_H-M   'P 1'
#
loop_
_entity.id
_entity.type
_entity.pdbx_description
1 polymer ?
#
loop_
_entity_poly.entity_id
_entity_poly.type
_entity_poly.pdbx_seq_one_letter_code
_entity_poly.pdbx_strand_id
1 'polypeptide(L)' 'MHDLKSPEGVSAYLKGTRFAASDVQPLSGGVSAFAYRAVLEIPLDTGERSIVIKHFEEFLAHRQEMKWGIECGS' A
#
# COMPACT_ATOMS: atom_id res chain seq x y z
N MET A 1 10.10 12.54 10.02
CA MET A 1 9.18 12.23 8.92
C MET A 1 9.67 10.92 8.31
N HIS A 2 8.83 9.89 8.21
CA HIS A 2 9.24 8.58 7.71
C HIS A 2 9.14 8.55 6.18
N ASP A 3 10.14 7.98 5.50
CA ASP A 3 10.13 7.82 4.04
C ASP A 3 9.28 6.60 3.65
N LEU A 4 8.08 6.82 3.11
CA LEU A 4 7.18 5.72 2.69
C LEU A 4 7.46 5.24 1.26
N LYS A 5 8.60 5.62 0.68
CA LYS A 5 9.08 5.20 -0.64
C LYS A 5 10.08 4.05 -0.56
N SER A 6 10.46 3.65 0.65
CA SER A 6 11.43 2.60 0.91
C SER A 6 10.89 1.60 1.94
N PRO A 7 11.21 0.30 1.81
CA PRO A 7 10.74 -0.71 2.76
C PRO A 7 11.22 -0.43 4.20
N GLU A 8 12.43 0.10 4.39
CA GLU A 8 12.92 0.45 5.73
C GLU A 8 12.11 1.58 6.37
N GLY A 9 11.71 2.58 5.59
CA GLY A 9 10.93 3.70 6.10
C GLY A 9 9.48 3.33 6.37
N VAL A 10 8.91 2.38 5.61
CA VAL A 10 7.62 1.74 5.94
C VAL A 10 7.72 0.93 7.23
N SER A 11 8.78 0.13 7.41
CA SER A 11 9.00 -0.60 8.67
C SER A 11 9.11 0.35 9.86
N ALA A 12 9.89 1.43 9.72
CA ALA A 12 10.03 2.45 10.75
C ALA A 12 8.70 3.18 11.05
N TYR A 13 7.87 3.44 10.04
CA TYR A 13 6.54 4.03 10.21
C TYR A 13 5.58 3.13 10.97
N LEU A 14 5.62 1.81 10.72
CA LEU A 14 4.77 0.84 11.40
C LEU A 14 5.24 0.54 12.83
N LYS A 15 6.52 0.81 13.14
CA LYS A 15 7.10 0.58 14.45
C LYS A 15 6.36 1.37 15.53
N GLY A 16 5.96 0.68 16.60
CA GLY A 16 5.20 1.27 17.71
C GLY A 16 3.69 1.32 17.48
N THR A 17 3.19 0.81 16.35
CA THR A 17 1.76 0.59 16.10
C THR A 17 1.38 -0.88 16.29
N ARG A 18 0.08 -1.20 16.26
CA ARG A 18 -0.43 -2.60 16.23
C ARG A 18 0.03 -3.36 14.97
N PHE A 19 0.53 -2.64 13.96
CA PHE A 19 0.97 -3.18 12.69
C PHE A 19 2.49 -3.31 12.57
N ALA A 20 3.20 -3.30 13.71
CA ALA A 20 4.64 -3.50 13.73
C ALA A 20 5.00 -4.77 12.94
N ALA A 21 5.94 -4.63 12.01
CA ALA A 21 6.20 -5.59 10.95
C ALA A 21 7.59 -6.18 11.08
N SER A 22 7.67 -7.51 11.01
CA SER A 22 8.91 -8.27 11.03
C SER A 22 9.62 -8.24 9.68
N ASP A 23 8.84 -8.14 8.59
CA ASP A 23 9.34 -8.10 7.22
C ASP A 23 8.48 -7.18 6.36
N VAL A 24 9.11 -6.41 5.47
CA VAL A 24 8.42 -5.49 4.54
C VAL A 24 8.99 -5.69 3.15
N GLN A 25 8.14 -6.10 2.22
CA GLN A 25 8.53 -6.39 0.84
C GLN A 25 7.81 -5.46 -0.14
N PRO A 26 8.53 -4.86 -1.10
CA PRO A 26 7.88 -4.11 -2.16
C PRO A 26 7.06 -5.07 -3.04
N LEU A 27 5.82 -4.69 -3.31
CA LEU A 27 4.97 -5.36 -4.28
C LEU A 27 5.17 -4.68 -5.64
N SER A 28 5.65 -5.44 -6.62
CA SER A 28 5.70 -4.98 -8.01
C SER A 28 4.28 -4.95 -8.58
N GLY A 29 3.69 -3.76 -8.67
CA GLY A 29 2.27 -3.62 -9.02
C GLY A 29 1.91 -2.21 -9.49
N GLY A 30 2.48 -1.78 -10.62
CA GLY A 30 2.08 -0.57 -11.34
C GLY A 30 2.89 0.69 -11.02
N VAL A 31 2.99 1.57 -12.01
CA VAL A 31 3.82 2.79 -12.00
C VAL A 31 3.24 3.96 -11.18
N SER A 32 2.08 3.79 -10.55
CA SER A 32 1.32 4.90 -9.95
C SER A 32 1.41 4.97 -8.41
N ALA A 33 1.91 3.93 -7.74
CA ALA A 33 1.94 3.86 -6.27
C ALA A 33 3.06 2.94 -5.78
N PHE A 34 3.66 3.29 -4.64
CA PHE A 34 4.53 2.38 -3.92
C PHE A 34 3.66 1.45 -3.06
N ALA A 35 3.61 0.17 -3.42
CA ALA A 35 2.89 -0.83 -2.66
C ALA A 35 3.88 -1.72 -1.91
N TYR A 36 3.56 -2.02 -0.64
CA TYR A 36 4.37 -2.90 0.20
C TYR A 36 3.49 -3.93 0.87
N ARG A 37 4.01 -5.14 1.01
CA ARG A 37 3.45 -6.17 1.87
C ARG A 37 4.27 -6.18 3.16
N ALA A 38 3.61 -5.92 4.28
CA ALA A 38 4.23 -6.03 5.60
C ALA A 38 3.73 -7.28 6.30
N VAL A 39 4.65 -8.13 6.76
CA VAL A 39 4.37 -9.27 7.62
C VAL A 39 4.40 -8.80 9.06
N LEU A 40 3.27 -8.91 9.74
CA LEU A 40 3.11 -8.44 11.10
C LEU A 40 3.89 -9.32 12.08
N GLU A 41 4.49 -8.69 13.09
CA GLU A 41 5.08 -9.40 14.24
C GLU A 41 4.01 -10.11 15.05
N ILE A 42 2.84 -9.47 15.20
CA ILE A 42 1.69 -9.99 15.91
C ILE A 42 0.52 -10.08 14.91
N PRO A 43 -0.11 -11.27 14.73
CA PRO A 43 -1.30 -11.39 13.90
C PRO A 43 -2.41 -10.45 14.36
N LEU A 44 -3.24 -9.99 13.42
CA LEU A 44 -4.47 -9.27 13.74
C LEU A 44 -5.44 -10.18 14.49
N ASP A 45 -6.38 -9.57 15.20
CA ASP A 45 -7.43 -10.27 15.95
C ASP A 45 -8.31 -11.16 15.05
N THR A 46 -8.36 -10.87 13.75
CA THR A 46 -9.00 -11.66 12.70
C THR A 46 -8.14 -12.85 12.20
N GLY A 47 -6.88 -12.94 12.63
CA GLY A 47 -5.94 -14.01 12.29
C GLY A 47 -4.96 -13.69 11.15
N GLU A 48 -5.15 -12.56 10.46
CA GLU A 48 -4.28 -12.13 9.35
C GLU A 48 -2.88 -11.77 9.84
N ARG A 49 -1.85 -12.25 9.14
CA ARG A 49 -0.43 -12.04 9.49
C ARG A 49 0.29 -11.07 8.58
N SER A 50 -0.40 -10.53 7.58
CA SER A 50 0.19 -9.60 6.64
C SER A 50 -0.81 -8.56 6.19
N ILE A 51 -0.34 -7.33 6.04
CA ILE A 51 -1.12 -6.21 5.52
C ILE A 51 -0.47 -5.69 4.24
N VAL A 52 -1.25 -4.96 3.44
CA VAL A 52 -0.75 -4.26 2.26
C VAL A 52 -0.84 -2.76 2.51
N ILE A 53 0.29 -2.08 2.40
CA ILE A 53 0.41 -0.63 2.46
C ILE A 53 0.49 -0.12 1.03
N LYS A 54 -0.32 0.89 0.71
CA LYS A 54 -0.24 1.61 -0.56
C LYS A 54 0.07 3.07 -0.26
N HIS A 55 1.26 3.53 -0.64
CA HIS A 55 1.66 4.91 -0.58
C HIS A 55 1.59 5.52 -1.99
N PHE A 56 0.79 6.56 -2.13
CA PHE A 56 0.70 7.36 -3.34
C PHE A 56 1.42 8.67 -3.03
N GLU A 57 2.46 9.00 -3.79
CA GLU A 57 2.77 10.42 -3.95
C GLU A 57 1.63 11.02 -4.77
N GLU A 58 1.23 12.24 -4.42
CA GLU A 58 0.24 13.01 -5.15
C GLU A 58 0.75 13.26 -6.58
N PHE A 59 0.66 12.25 -7.44
CA PHE A 59 0.78 12.39 -8.88
C PHE A 59 -0.50 13.04 -9.36
N LEU A 60 -0.60 14.33 -9.04
CA LEU A 60 -1.54 15.29 -9.56
C LEU A 60 -3.01 14.97 -9.27
N ALA A 61 -3.71 16.01 -8.85
CA ALA A 61 -5.07 16.26 -9.29
C ALA A 61 -5.16 16.35 -10.84
N HIS A 62 -4.75 15.32 -11.57
CA HIS A 62 -5.18 15.09 -12.94
C HIS A 62 -6.24 14.00 -12.89
N ARG A 63 -7.42 14.45 -12.48
CA ARG A 63 -8.70 14.01 -12.99
C ARG A 63 -8.55 13.69 -14.49
N GLN A 64 -8.28 12.44 -14.83
CA GLN A 64 -8.82 11.89 -16.06
C GLN A 64 -10.06 11.14 -15.62
N GLU A 65 -11.20 11.83 -15.74
CA GLU A 65 -12.51 11.22 -15.60
C GLU A 65 -12.53 10.02 -16.55
N MET A 66 -12.39 8.82 -16.00
CA MET A 66 -12.60 7.61 -16.76
C MET A 66 -14.08 7.58 -17.14
N LYS A 67 -14.39 8.09 -18.34
CA LYS A 67 -15.67 7.83 -19.01
C LYS A 67 -15.74 6.33 -19.26
N TRP A 68 -16.47 5.63 -18.41
CA TRP A 68 -16.88 4.25 -18.63
C TRP A 68 -17.86 4.18 -19.80
N GLY A 69 -17.38 4.16 -21.04
CA GLY A 69 -18.23 3.81 -22.19
C GLY A 69 -18.81 2.41 -21.98
N ILE A 70 -20.03 2.34 -21.43
CA ILE A 70 -20.86 1.14 -21.44
C ILE A 70 -21.39 1.04 -22.86
N GLU A 71 -20.79 0.17 -23.67
CA GLU A 71 -21.43 -0.31 -24.90
C GLU A 71 -22.35 -1.48 -24.51
N CYS A 72 -23.63 -1.19 -24.30
CA CYS A 72 -24.68 -2.21 -24.30
C CYS A 72 -24.83 -2.72 -25.74
N GLY A 73 -24.28 -3.91 -26.00
CA GLY A 73 -24.60 -4.68 -27.19
C GLY A 73 -26.08 -5.09 -27.18
N SER A 74 -26.75 -4.80 -28.30
CA SER A 74 -28.17 -5.01 -28.59
C SER A 74 -28.56 -6.46 -28.82
#